data_AF-A0AAV7DFF1-F1
#
_entry.id   AF-A0AAV7DFF1-F1
#
_cell.length_a   1.000
_cell.length_b   1.000
_cell.length_c   1.000
_cell.angle_alpha   90.00
_cell.angle_beta   90.00
_cell.angle_gamma   90.00
#
_symmetry.space_group_name_H-M   'P 1'
#
loop_
_entity.id
_entity.type
_entity.pdbx_description
1 polymer ?
#
loop_
_entity_poly.entity_id
_entity_poly.type
_entity_poly.pdbx_seq_one_letter_code
_entity_poly.pdbx_strand_id
1 'polypeptide(L)'
;MQKLKWTTDEKQLLTEEVLGVIAQHAGVQRCVLQASTQLDMDLSFVLIIGEPNNCHPHPTGPSPHSTIMSLIDYPLMYESPHFSTVTIRLLSLSSASGTVSHVGLITACSAVLFCAILIFAACWCKHRARALQVRDSYHSQP
;
A
#
# COMPACT_ATOMS: atom_id res chain seq x y z
N MET A 1 -32.61 -2.15 -15.74
CA MET A 1 -31.52 -3.15 -15.77
C MET A 1 -31.47 -3.84 -14.42
N GLN A 2 -31.96 -5.07 -14.32
CA GLN A 2 -31.81 -5.89 -13.12
C GLN A 2 -30.32 -6.21 -12.95
N LYS A 3 -29.73 -5.82 -11.82
CA LYS A 3 -28.40 -6.29 -11.43
C LYS A 3 -28.53 -7.79 -11.22
N LEU A 4 -27.92 -8.60 -12.09
CA LEU A 4 -27.81 -10.04 -11.85
C LEU A 4 -27.05 -10.21 -10.53
N LYS A 5 -27.72 -10.77 -9.53
CA LYS A 5 -27.14 -11.02 -8.22
C LYS A 5 -26.41 -12.35 -8.29
N TRP A 6 -25.08 -12.30 -8.25
CA TRP A 6 -24.24 -13.49 -8.25
C TRP A 6 -24.38 -14.24 -6.92
N THR A 7 -24.49 -15.56 -7.01
CA THR A 7 -24.49 -16.43 -5.83
C THR A 7 -23.09 -16.57 -5.26
N THR A 8 -22.98 -16.92 -3.98
CA THR A 8 -21.68 -17.15 -3.33
C THR A 8 -20.87 -18.24 -4.05
N ASP A 9 -21.54 -19.30 -4.50
CA ASP A 9 -20.89 -20.43 -5.18
C ASP A 9 -20.34 -20.02 -6.55
N GLU A 10 -21.09 -19.25 -7.33
CA GLU A 10 -20.62 -18.72 -8.62
C GLU A 10 -19.43 -17.78 -8.44
N LYS A 11 -19.46 -16.92 -7.40
CA LYS A 11 -18.35 -16.02 -7.06
C LYS A 11 -17.09 -16.80 -6.70
N GLN A 12 -17.24 -17.84 -5.88
CA GLN A 12 -16.12 -18.67 -5.47
C GLN A 12 -15.54 -19.44 -6.65
N LEU A 13 -16.39 -20.05 -7.48
CA LEU A 13 -15.95 -20.76 -8.68
C LEU A 13 -15.17 -19.86 -9.63
N LEU A 14 -15.70 -18.66 -9.91
CA LEU A 14 -15.02 -17.69 -10.77
C LEU A 14 -13.70 -17.22 -10.16
N THR A 15 -13.66 -16.97 -8.85
CA THR A 15 -12.44 -16.55 -8.15
C THR A 15 -11.35 -17.61 -8.26
N GLU A 16 -11.69 -18.87 -8.01
CA GLU A 16 -10.78 -20.00 -8.14
C GLU A 16 -10.29 -20.16 -9.59
N GLU A 17 -11.16 -19.98 -10.58
CA GLU A 17 -10.77 -20.04 -11.99
C GLU A 17 -9.78 -18.93 -12.34
N VAL A 18 -10.12 -17.68 -12.00
CA VAL A 18 -9.30 -16.49 -12.23
C VAL A 18 -7.92 -16.61 -11.56
N LEU A 19 -7.86 -17.11 -10.32
CA LEU A 19 -6.59 -17.34 -9.63
C LEU A 19 -5.69 -18.30 -10.40
N GLY A 20 -6.25 -19.35 -11.00
CA GLY A 20 -5.51 -20.29 -11.84
C GLY A 20 -4.96 -19.61 -13.10
N VAL A 21 -5.77 -18.80 -13.75
CA VAL A 21 -5.37 -18.06 -14.96
C VAL A 21 -4.27 -17.04 -14.65
N ILE A 22 -4.39 -16.29 -13.54
CA ILE A 22 -3.34 -15.35 -13.10
C ILE A 22 -2.06 -16.10 -12.74
N ALA A 23 -2.17 -17.23 -12.04
CA ALA A 23 -1.00 -18.05 -11.69
C ALA A 23 -0.25 -18.52 -12.94
N GLN A 24 -0.99 -19.05 -13.92
CA GLN A 24 -0.42 -19.48 -15.20
C GLN A 24 0.20 -18.30 -15.98
N HIS A 25 -0.49 -17.16 -16.03
CA HIS A 25 -0.01 -15.97 -16.72
C HIS A 25 1.27 -15.42 -16.07
N ALA A 26 1.30 -15.37 -14.73
CA ALA A 26 2.44 -14.91 -13.96
C ALA A 26 3.57 -15.95 -13.83
N GLY A 27 3.37 -17.17 -14.36
CA GLY A 27 4.34 -18.25 -14.26
C GLY A 27 4.60 -18.70 -12.81
N VAL A 28 3.58 -18.64 -11.95
CA VAL A 28 3.64 -19.08 -10.56
C VAL A 28 2.69 -20.23 -10.27
N GLN A 29 2.96 -20.94 -9.19
CA GLN A 29 2.04 -21.95 -8.66
C GLN A 29 0.83 -21.27 -8.03
N ARG A 30 -0.33 -21.90 -8.21
CA ARG A 30 -1.60 -21.44 -7.63
C ARG A 30 -1.53 -21.23 -6.12
N CYS A 31 -0.77 -22.04 -5.39
CA CYS A 31 -0.62 -21.94 -3.93
C CYS A 31 0.07 -20.64 -3.46
N VAL A 32 0.74 -19.91 -4.37
CA VAL A 32 1.35 -18.60 -4.09
C VAL A 32 0.29 -17.50 -4.13
N LEU A 33 -0.85 -17.73 -4.77
CA LEU A 33 -1.91 -16.75 -4.91
C LEU A 33 -3.08 -17.10 -4.00
N GLN A 34 -3.49 -16.14 -3.19
CA GLN A 34 -4.70 -16.24 -2.37
C GLN A 34 -5.64 -15.09 -2.70
N ALA A 35 -6.92 -15.38 -2.88
CA ALA A 35 -7.95 -14.35 -2.97
C ALA A 35 -8.55 -14.07 -1.59
N SER A 36 -8.69 -12.80 -1.26
CA SER A 36 -9.50 -12.34 -0.14
C SER A 36 -10.67 -11.51 -0.67
N THR A 37 -11.89 -12.01 -0.48
CA THR A 37 -13.12 -11.29 -0.82
C THR A 37 -13.39 -10.26 0.26
N GLN A 38 -12.78 -9.08 0.13
CA GLN A 38 -12.92 -7.99 1.10
C GLN A 38 -13.93 -6.91 0.68
N LEU A 39 -14.37 -6.92 -0.58
CA LEU A 39 -15.16 -5.84 -1.16
C LEU A 39 -16.60 -6.27 -1.42
N ASP A 40 -17.53 -5.45 -0.98
CA ASP A 40 -18.99 -5.54 -1.18
C ASP A 40 -19.41 -5.35 -2.67
N MET A 41 -18.45 -5.40 -3.60
CA MET A 41 -18.69 -5.36 -5.04
C MET A 41 -18.76 -6.79 -5.57
N ASP A 42 -19.76 -7.07 -6.40
CA ASP A 42 -20.18 -8.42 -6.74
C ASP A 42 -19.10 -9.33 -7.38
N LEU A 43 -17.98 -8.79 -7.88
CA LEU A 43 -16.94 -9.55 -8.62
C LEU A 43 -15.50 -9.05 -8.40
N SER A 44 -15.20 -8.36 -7.30
CA SER A 44 -13.82 -7.90 -7.01
C SER A 44 -13.24 -8.61 -5.79
N PHE A 45 -11.98 -9.01 -5.88
CA PHE A 45 -11.25 -9.61 -4.77
C PHE A 45 -9.84 -9.02 -4.66
N VAL A 46 -9.27 -9.12 -3.46
CA VAL A 46 -7.88 -8.75 -3.19
C VAL A 46 -7.00 -9.95 -3.48
N LEU A 47 -6.01 -9.78 -4.36
CA LEU A 47 -5.00 -10.79 -4.62
C LEU A 47 -3.84 -10.62 -3.63
N ILE A 48 -3.58 -11.67 -2.83
CA ILE A 48 -2.47 -11.75 -1.90
C ILE A 48 -1.43 -12.69 -2.51
N ILE A 49 -0.21 -12.18 -2.68
CA ILE A 49 0.94 -12.95 -3.15
C ILE A 49 1.67 -13.44 -1.90
N GLY A 50 1.55 -14.73 -1.60
CA GLY A 50 2.24 -15.37 -0.49
C GLY A 50 3.73 -15.57 -0.75
N GLU A 51 4.48 -15.90 0.30
CA GLU A 51 5.87 -16.30 0.15
C GLU A 51 5.97 -17.70 -0.48
N PRO A 52 6.91 -17.93 -1.41
CA PRO A 52 7.10 -19.22 -2.07
C PRO A 52 7.52 -20.35 -1.10
N ASN A 53 7.86 -20.03 0.15
CA ASN A 53 8.35 -20.97 1.16
C ASN A 53 7.36 -22.08 1.54
N ASN A 54 6.07 -21.87 1.34
CA ASN A 54 5.02 -22.87 1.62
C ASN A 54 4.57 -23.66 0.37
N CYS A 55 5.18 -23.40 -0.78
CA CYS A 55 4.92 -24.07 -2.04
C CYS A 55 6.16 -24.87 -2.46
N HIS A 56 5.99 -25.96 -3.21
CA HIS A 56 7.15 -26.66 -3.76
C HIS A 56 8.01 -25.69 -4.59
N PRO A 57 9.35 -25.84 -4.57
CA PRO A 57 10.27 -24.90 -5.19
C PRO A 57 9.89 -24.68 -6.65
N HIS A 58 9.50 -23.45 -6.98
CA HIS A 58 9.16 -23.07 -8.33
C HIS A 58 10.44 -22.94 -9.17
N PRO A 59 10.47 -23.39 -10.43
CA PRO A 59 11.54 -23.05 -11.35
C PRO A 59 11.71 -21.53 -11.44
N THR A 60 12.96 -21.10 -11.51
CA THR A 60 13.45 -19.72 -11.54
C THR A 60 12.85 -18.96 -12.73
N GLY A 61 11.71 -18.32 -12.51
CA GLY A 61 11.00 -17.49 -13.49
C GLY A 61 11.15 -15.99 -13.18
N PRO A 62 10.65 -15.11 -14.08
CA PRO A 62 10.54 -13.67 -13.82
C PRO A 62 9.71 -13.41 -12.56
N SER A 63 9.93 -12.26 -11.91
CA SER A 63 9.25 -11.96 -10.65
C SER A 63 7.73 -11.89 -10.84
N PRO A 64 6.92 -12.63 -10.08
CA PRO A 64 5.45 -12.66 -10.25
C PRO A 64 4.82 -11.28 -10.15
N HIS A 65 5.43 -10.42 -9.33
CA HIS A 65 4.99 -9.05 -9.14
C HIS A 65 5.00 -8.26 -10.45
N SER A 66 6.02 -8.44 -11.30
CA SER A 66 6.11 -7.71 -12.58
C SER A 66 5.02 -8.13 -13.57
N THR A 67 4.73 -9.42 -13.66
CA THR A 67 3.69 -9.95 -14.55
C THR A 67 2.28 -9.65 -14.06
N ILE A 68 2.08 -9.57 -12.75
CA ILE A 68 0.79 -9.13 -12.18
C ILE A 68 0.60 -7.63 -12.38
N MET A 69 1.67 -6.83 -12.31
CA MET A 69 1.62 -5.39 -12.60
C MET A 69 1.21 -5.09 -14.05
N SER A 70 1.57 -5.92 -15.03
CA SER A 70 1.16 -5.69 -16.43
C SER A 70 -0.35 -5.78 -16.65
N LEU A 71 -1.12 -6.35 -15.70
CA LEU A 71 -2.59 -6.36 -15.74
C LEU A 71 -3.23 -4.99 -15.53
N ILE A 72 -2.44 -3.96 -15.20
CA ILE A 72 -2.89 -2.56 -15.15
C ILE A 72 -3.15 -2.06 -16.57
N ASP A 73 -2.17 -2.24 -17.45
CA ASP A 73 -2.19 -1.72 -18.82
C ASP A 73 -2.85 -2.70 -19.80
N TYR A 74 -2.72 -4.00 -19.53
CA TYR A 74 -3.20 -5.07 -20.41
C TYR A 74 -4.14 -6.02 -19.66
N PRO A 75 -5.47 -5.81 -19.74
CA PRO A 75 -6.42 -6.74 -19.17
C PRO A 75 -6.25 -8.14 -19.77
N LEU A 76 -6.25 -9.14 -18.90
CA LEU A 76 -6.20 -10.54 -19.35
C LEU A 76 -7.63 -10.99 -19.68
N MET A 77 -7.85 -11.37 -20.93
CA MET A 77 -9.12 -11.91 -21.42
C MET A 77 -8.97 -13.39 -21.69
N TYR A 78 -9.94 -14.18 -21.22
CA TYR A 78 -9.97 -15.62 -21.48
C TYR A 78 -11.42 -16.11 -21.59
N GLU A 79 -11.62 -17.21 -22.31
CA GLU A 79 -12.92 -17.88 -22.41
C GLU A 79 -13.08 -18.87 -21.26
N SER A 80 -14.02 -18.58 -20.36
CA SER A 80 -14.41 -19.47 -19.27
C SER A 80 -15.37 -20.55 -19.79
N PRO A 81 -15.15 -21.82 -19.43
CA PRO A 81 -16.10 -22.88 -19.72
C PRO A 81 -17.43 -22.73 -18.95
N HIS A 82 -17.47 -21.90 -17.90
CA HIS A 82 -18.63 -21.72 -17.02
C HIS A 82 -19.33 -20.36 -17.22
N PHE A 83 -18.57 -19.31 -17.55
CA PHE A 83 -19.05 -17.93 -17.50
C PHE A 83 -18.89 -17.14 -18.82
N SER A 84 -18.49 -17.80 -19.93
CA SER A 84 -18.15 -17.17 -21.22
C SER A 84 -16.91 -16.28 -21.11
N THR A 85 -16.84 -15.12 -21.78
CA THR A 85 -15.65 -14.28 -21.80
C THR A 85 -15.45 -13.57 -20.46
N VAL A 86 -14.32 -13.84 -19.79
CA VAL A 86 -13.93 -13.20 -18.54
C VAL A 86 -12.77 -12.25 -18.79
N THR A 87 -12.87 -11.04 -18.26
CA THR A 87 -11.82 -10.01 -18.33
C THR A 87 -11.30 -9.70 -16.94
N ILE A 88 -10.01 -9.92 -16.72
CA ILE A 88 -9.31 -9.66 -15.47
C ILE A 88 -8.57 -8.32 -15.60
N ARG A 89 -8.78 -7.43 -14.62
CA ARG A 89 -8.12 -6.12 -14.54
C ARG A 89 -7.62 -5.88 -13.14
N LEU A 90 -6.42 -5.32 -13.01
CA LEU A 90 -5.95 -4.84 -11.72
C LEU A 90 -6.59 -3.47 -11.43
N LEU A 91 -7.46 -3.40 -10.43
CA LEU A 91 -8.20 -2.16 -10.10
C LEU A 91 -7.38 -1.21 -9.21
N SER A 92 -6.59 -1.76 -8.30
CA SER A 92 -5.77 -0.99 -7.38
C SER A 92 -4.70 -1.90 -6.80
N LEU A 93 -3.52 -1.33 -6.56
CA LEU A 93 -2.47 -1.97 -5.78
C LEU A 93 -2.44 -1.31 -4.40
N SER A 94 -2.92 -2.01 -3.38
CA SER A 94 -2.58 -1.65 -2.01
C SER A 94 -1.25 -2.31 -1.69
N SER A 95 -0.16 -1.56 -1.82
CA SER A 95 1.13 -2.00 -1.32
C SER A 95 1.05 -2.08 0.20
N ALA A 96 0.81 -3.27 0.75
CA ALA A 96 1.09 -3.57 2.16
C ALA A 96 2.61 -3.64 2.45
N SER A 97 3.44 -3.14 1.53
CA SER A 97 4.77 -2.65 1.85
C SER A 97 4.61 -1.23 2.38
N GLY A 98 4.37 -1.13 3.69
CA GLY A 98 4.70 0.07 4.44
C GLY A 98 6.21 0.28 4.42
N THR A 99 6.76 0.62 3.25
CA THR A 99 7.97 1.43 3.21
C THR A 99 7.53 2.77 3.75
N VAL A 100 7.58 2.89 5.08
CA VAL A 100 7.70 4.18 5.74
C VAL A 100 8.84 4.85 5.00
N SER A 101 8.51 5.79 4.11
CA SER A 101 9.50 6.47 3.30
C SER A 101 10.50 7.04 4.30
N HIS A 102 11.71 6.49 4.34
CA HIS A 102 12.75 6.94 5.25
C HIS A 102 12.94 8.45 5.07
N VAL A 103 12.71 8.96 3.86
CA VAL A 103 12.67 10.38 3.51
C VAL A 103 11.55 11.12 4.25
N GLY A 104 10.33 10.57 4.31
CA GLY A 104 9.20 11.14 5.06
C GLY A 104 9.44 11.17 6.57
N LEU A 105 10.02 10.10 7.13
CA LEU A 105 10.39 10.03 8.55
C LEU A 105 11.52 11.03 8.88
N ILE A 106 12.56 11.12 8.03
CA ILE A 106 13.66 12.08 8.20
C ILE A 106 13.16 13.52 8.06
N THR A 107 12.26 13.79 7.13
CA THR A 107 11.65 15.14 6.96
C THR A 107 10.80 15.51 8.17
N ALA A 108 10.01 14.56 8.70
CA ALA A 108 9.22 14.80 9.91
C ALA A 108 10.11 15.02 11.15
N CYS A 109 11.15 14.20 11.34
CA CYS A 109 12.09 14.35 12.45
C CYS A 109 12.87 15.67 12.38
N SER A 110 13.32 16.07 11.19
CA SER A 110 14.05 17.35 11.00
C SER A 110 13.15 18.56 11.23
N ALA A 111 11.87 18.52 10.81
CA ALA A 111 10.91 19.58 11.09
C ALA A 111 10.64 19.74 12.60
N VAL A 112 10.49 18.64 13.35
CA VAL A 112 10.29 18.68 14.81
C VAL A 112 11.52 19.25 15.52
N LEU A 113 12.73 18.82 15.14
CA LEU A 113 13.97 19.35 15.69
C LEU A 113 14.13 20.85 15.40
N PHE A 114 13.82 21.28 14.18
CA PHE A 114 13.87 22.70 13.81
C PHE A 114 12.90 23.54 14.64
N CYS A 115 11.66 23.08 14.82
CA CYS A 115 10.68 23.74 15.69
C CYS A 115 11.15 23.82 17.15
N ALA A 116 11.75 22.75 17.69
CA ALA A 116 12.28 22.76 19.05
C ALA A 116 13.42 23.78 19.23
N ILE A 117 14.32 23.89 18.24
CA ILE A 117 15.41 24.88 18.24
C ILE A 117 14.85 26.30 18.18
N LEU A 118 13.83 26.56 17.35
CA LEU A 118 13.19 27.88 17.29
C LEU A 118 12.53 28.27 18.61
N ILE A 119 11.85 27.34 19.27
CA ILE A 119 11.24 27.57 20.59
C ILE A 119 12.32 27.88 21.62
N PHE A 120 13.41 27.10 21.64
CA PHE A 120 14.53 27.33 22.55
C PHE A 120 15.18 28.69 22.32
N ALA A 121 15.41 29.07 21.05
CA ALA A 121 15.95 30.38 20.68
C ALA A 121 15.03 31.53 21.10
N ALA A 122 13.71 31.40 20.88
CA ALA A 122 12.72 32.39 21.31
C ALA A 122 12.68 32.54 22.84
N CYS A 123 12.72 31.43 23.58
CA CYS A 123 12.81 31.43 25.03
C CYS A 123 14.10 32.08 25.53
N TRP A 124 15.24 31.78 24.90
CA TRP A 124 16.53 32.39 25.23
C TRP A 124 16.54 33.90 24.97
N CYS A 125 16.02 34.35 23.82
CA CYS A 125 15.88 35.77 23.50
C CYS A 125 14.99 36.49 24.51
N LYS A 126 13.86 35.88 24.91
CA LYS A 126 12.97 36.44 25.94
C LYS A 126 13.65 36.51 27.31
N HIS A 127 14.42 35.49 27.68
CA HIS A 127 15.19 35.49 28.93
C HIS A 127 16.28 36.57 28.93
N ARG A 128 17.02 36.70 27.82
CA ARG A 128 18.05 37.73 27.67
C ARG A 128 17.47 39.15 27.65
N ALA A 129 16.33 39.36 26.99
CA ALA A 129 15.62 40.63 26.98
C ALA A 129 15.17 41.03 28.40
N ARG A 130 14.66 40.08 29.18
CA ARG A 130 14.33 40.30 30.60
C ARG A 130 15.57 40.58 31.44
N ALA A 131 16.68 39.88 31.23
CA ALA A 131 17.93 40.13 31.95
C ALA A 131 18.52 41.52 31.63
N LEU A 132 18.40 41.98 30.39
CA LEU A 132 18.82 43.34 29.98
C LEU A 132 17.89 44.41 30.58
N GLN A 133 16.56 44.22 30.54
CA GLN A 133 15.62 45.13 31.20
C GLN A 133 15.86 45.24 32.71
N VAL A 134 16.18 44.13 33.38
CA VAL A 134 16.52 44.14 34.80
C VAL A 134 17.81 44.93 35.05
N ARG A 135 18.83 44.78 34.18
CA ARG A 135 20.10 45.51 34.30
C ARG A 135 19.93 47.02 34.09
N ASP A 136 19.09 47.46 33.15
CA ASP A 136 18.81 48.89 32.95
C ASP A 136 18.06 49.50 34.15
N SER A 137 17.16 48.74 34.78
CA SER A 137 16.48 49.18 36.01
C SER A 137 17.42 49.33 37.21
N TYR A 138 18.49 48.53 37.30
CA TYR A 138 19.50 48.68 38.36
C TYR A 138 20.52 49.78 38.10
N HIS A 139 20.70 50.23 36.85
CA HIS A 139 21.63 51.31 36.50
C HIS A 139 20.99 52.70 36.52
N SER A 140 19.68 52.78 36.79
CA SER A 140 18.86 53.99 36.78
C SER A 140 18.49 54.53 38.16
N GLN A 141 19.13 54.04 39.24
CA GLN A 141 19.05 54.69 40.55
C GLN A 141 20.30 55.57 40.76
N PRO A 142 20.14 56.90 40.96
CA PRO A 142 21.22 57.80 41.34
C PRO A 142 21.75 57.51 42.75
#